data_AF-A0A961DDD0-F1
#
_entry.id   AF-A0A961DDD0-F1
#
_cell.length_a   1.000
_cell.length_b   1.000
_cell.length_c   1.000
_cell.angle_alpha   90.00
_cell.angle_beta   90.00
_cell.angle_gamma   90.00
#
_symmetry.space_group_name_H-M   'P 1'
#
loop_
_entity.id
_entity.type
_entity.pdbx_description
1 polymer ?
#
loop_
_entity_poly.entity_id
_entity_poly.type
_entity_poly.pdbx_seq_one_letter_code
_entity_poly.pdbx_strand_id
1 'polypeptide(L)'
;KRLLAQIKEIKELNEELAEEGFRLFAGSEVDILKDGSLDFSDEIMAQLDYVVASVHNVFNLPEAEMTKRIIRAIENPHVTMLGHLTGRLLLQRPAYHVNVAAVIEAAAETGTIIELNASAWRLDMDWRWWKLAKEKGVKCSINPDAHSTHGLQAVIYGIKAARKGWLTRKDIINCLPVSEVEEVLKKKRTD
;
A
#
# COMPACT_ATOMS: atom_id res chain seq x y z
N LYS A 1 -2.47 -21.58 6.62
CA LYS A 1 -1.80 -22.71 5.91
C LYS A 1 -1.39 -22.35 4.48
N ARG A 2 -2.30 -21.83 3.63
CA ARG A 2 -1.98 -21.42 2.25
C ARG A 2 -0.92 -20.31 2.17
N LEU A 3 -1.06 -19.23 2.95
CA LEU A 3 -0.11 -18.11 2.94
C LEU A 3 1.33 -18.55 3.31
N LEU A 4 1.49 -19.31 4.39
CA LEU A 4 2.82 -19.79 4.81
C LEU A 4 3.48 -20.69 3.77
N ALA A 5 2.69 -21.53 3.07
CA ALA A 5 3.20 -22.32 1.95
C ALA A 5 3.66 -21.41 0.79
N GLN A 6 2.88 -20.38 0.46
CA GLN A 6 3.25 -19.40 -0.57
C GLN A 6 4.52 -18.61 -0.20
N ILE A 7 4.70 -18.24 1.08
CA ILE A 7 5.94 -17.59 1.54
C ILE A 7 7.14 -18.51 1.31
N LYS A 8 7.01 -19.82 1.57
CA LYS A 8 8.07 -20.80 1.31
C LYS A 8 8.38 -20.93 -0.18
N GLU A 9 7.35 -21.03 -1.01
CA GLU A 9 7.47 -21.11 -2.48
C GLU A 9 8.15 -19.85 -3.05
N ILE A 10 7.79 -18.66 -2.56
CA ILE A 10 8.45 -17.41 -2.97
C ILE A 10 9.94 -17.42 -2.58
N LYS A 11 10.31 -17.98 -1.42
CA LYS A 11 11.73 -18.09 -1.03
C LYS A 11 12.48 -19.01 -1.98
N GLU A 12 11.92 -20.18 -2.32
CA GLU A 12 12.50 -21.13 -3.28
C GLU A 12 12.68 -20.48 -4.66
N LEU A 13 11.65 -19.79 -5.18
CA LEU A 13 11.74 -19.06 -6.45
C LEU A 13 12.79 -17.95 -6.46
N ASN A 14 12.98 -17.26 -5.33
CA ASN A 14 14.02 -16.24 -5.22
C ASN A 14 15.43 -16.82 -5.26
N GLU A 15 15.64 -18.03 -4.72
CA GLU A 15 16.92 -18.74 -4.83
C GLU A 15 17.18 -19.17 -6.27
N GLU A 16 16.16 -19.70 -6.96
CA GLU A 16 16.26 -20.15 -8.36
C GLU A 16 16.51 -19.00 -9.34
N LEU A 17 15.86 -17.84 -9.13
CA LEU A 17 15.90 -16.70 -10.05
C LEU A 17 16.95 -15.65 -9.67
N ALA A 18 17.77 -15.92 -8.65
CA ALA A 18 18.78 -14.98 -8.14
C ALA A 18 19.79 -14.56 -9.23
N GLU A 19 20.25 -15.52 -10.05
CA GLU A 19 21.21 -15.26 -11.13
C GLU A 19 20.64 -14.39 -12.25
N GLU A 20 19.30 -14.37 -12.40
CA GLU A 20 18.59 -13.50 -13.35
C GLU A 20 18.39 -12.07 -12.84
N GLY A 21 18.81 -11.79 -11.60
CA GLY A 21 18.62 -10.49 -10.96
C GLY A 21 17.15 -10.19 -10.64
N PHE A 22 16.31 -11.22 -10.51
CA PHE A 22 14.89 -11.10 -10.23
C PHE A 22 14.60 -11.30 -8.74
N ARG A 23 13.64 -10.54 -8.21
CA ARG A 23 13.23 -10.58 -6.80
C ARG A 23 11.72 -10.52 -6.67
N LEU A 24 11.16 -11.50 -5.96
CA LEU A 24 9.78 -11.52 -5.49
C LEU A 24 9.74 -11.21 -3.99
N PHE A 25 8.92 -10.22 -3.63
CA PHE A 25 8.62 -9.91 -2.25
C PHE A 25 7.35 -10.66 -1.82
N ALA A 26 7.44 -11.43 -0.75
CA ALA A 26 6.30 -12.11 -0.14
C ALA A 26 5.46 -11.10 0.66
N GLY A 27 4.47 -10.51 0.00
CA GLY A 27 3.52 -9.58 0.63
C GLY A 27 2.10 -10.13 0.70
N SER A 28 1.26 -9.46 1.50
CA SER A 28 -0.18 -9.68 1.49
C SER A 28 -0.91 -8.36 1.60
N GLU A 29 -2.05 -8.28 0.90
CA GLU A 29 -3.09 -7.32 1.23
C GLU A 29 -3.93 -7.90 2.38
N VAL A 30 -4.02 -7.15 3.48
CA VAL A 30 -4.67 -7.55 4.72
C VAL A 30 -5.86 -6.63 4.97
N ASP A 31 -7.01 -7.22 5.22
CA ASP A 31 -8.23 -6.50 5.50
C ASP A 31 -8.14 -5.71 6.80
N ILE A 32 -8.50 -4.43 6.74
CA ILE A 32 -8.76 -3.61 7.93
C ILE A 32 -10.20 -3.91 8.37
N LEU A 33 -10.37 -4.54 9.54
CA LEU A 33 -11.66 -4.87 10.11
C LEU A 33 -12.38 -3.60 10.61
N LYS A 34 -13.68 -3.71 10.94
CA LYS A 34 -14.55 -2.56 11.27
C LYS A 34 -13.97 -1.68 12.41
N ASP A 35 -13.32 -2.30 13.39
CA ASP A 35 -12.73 -1.64 14.56
C ASP A 35 -11.29 -1.15 14.34
N GLY A 36 -10.73 -1.37 13.15
CA GLY A 36 -9.35 -1.03 12.78
C GLY A 36 -8.31 -2.09 13.15
N SER A 37 -8.73 -3.24 13.70
CA SER A 37 -7.87 -4.42 13.75
C SER A 37 -7.64 -5.02 12.36
N LEU A 38 -6.67 -5.92 12.24
CA LEU A 38 -6.25 -6.54 10.97
C LEU A 38 -6.72 -8.00 10.91
N ASP A 39 -7.05 -8.49 9.72
CA ASP A 39 -7.53 -9.86 9.52
C ASP A 39 -6.47 -10.94 9.80
N PHE A 40 -5.18 -10.57 9.83
CA PHE A 40 -4.07 -11.44 10.21
C PHE A 40 -3.49 -11.07 11.58
N SER A 41 -2.98 -12.08 12.30
CA SER A 41 -2.21 -11.86 13.52
C SER A 41 -0.81 -11.31 13.23
N ASP A 42 -0.23 -10.62 14.22
CA ASP A 42 1.14 -10.10 14.14
C ASP A 42 2.16 -11.20 13.83
N GLU A 43 2.00 -12.40 14.40
CA GLU A 43 2.85 -13.58 14.13
C GLU A 43 2.87 -14.00 12.65
N ILE A 44 1.74 -13.85 11.95
CA ILE A 44 1.65 -14.14 10.53
C ILE A 44 2.22 -12.98 9.72
N MET A 45 1.86 -11.75 10.08
CA MET A 45 2.36 -10.56 9.38
C MET A 45 3.87 -10.39 9.50
N ALA A 46 4.47 -10.82 10.61
CA ALA A 46 5.91 -10.83 10.85
C ALA A 46 6.70 -11.68 9.83
N GLN A 47 6.06 -12.69 9.23
CA GLN A 47 6.70 -13.59 8.25
C GLN A 47 6.70 -13.05 6.81
N LEU A 48 5.98 -11.95 6.56
CA LEU A 48 5.91 -11.28 5.26
C LEU A 48 7.04 -10.24 5.11
N ASP A 49 7.48 -10.02 3.88
CA ASP A 49 8.40 -8.93 3.54
C ASP A 49 7.71 -7.57 3.68
N TYR A 50 6.40 -7.50 3.36
CA TYR A 50 5.59 -6.30 3.50
C TYR A 50 4.10 -6.62 3.67
N VAL A 51 3.35 -5.67 4.22
CA VAL A 51 1.89 -5.75 4.41
C VAL A 51 1.25 -4.49 3.83
N VAL A 52 0.25 -4.69 2.97
CA VAL A 52 -0.66 -3.64 2.52
C VAL A 52 -1.94 -3.78 3.34
N ALA A 53 -2.36 -2.75 4.06
CA ALA A 53 -3.64 -2.76 4.75
C ALA A 53 -4.69 -1.99 3.92
N SER A 54 -5.88 -2.53 3.76
CA SER A 54 -6.94 -1.97 2.91
C SER A 54 -8.33 -2.14 3.53
N VAL A 55 -9.25 -1.20 3.24
CA VAL A 55 -10.68 -1.35 3.60
C VAL A 55 -11.44 -1.96 2.43
N HIS A 56 -12.03 -3.14 2.62
CA HIS A 56 -12.89 -3.79 1.61
C HIS A 56 -14.36 -3.90 1.99
N ASN A 57 -14.71 -3.56 3.23
CA ASN A 57 -16.06 -3.72 3.75
C ASN A 57 -16.43 -2.57 4.70
N VAL A 58 -17.75 -2.40 4.93
CA VAL A 58 -18.30 -1.38 5.84
C VAL A 58 -17.89 0.04 5.40
N PHE A 59 -18.24 0.41 4.18
CA PHE A 59 -17.85 1.70 3.56
C PHE A 59 -18.65 2.92 4.09
N ASN A 60 -19.74 2.71 4.82
CA ASN A 60 -20.69 3.77 5.19
C ASN A 60 -20.52 4.26 6.64
N LEU A 61 -19.32 4.12 7.22
CA LEU A 61 -19.04 4.67 8.55
C LEU A 61 -19.02 6.21 8.51
N PRO A 62 -19.37 6.89 9.62
CA PRO A 62 -19.10 8.31 9.77
C PRO A 62 -17.62 8.63 9.54
N GLU A 63 -17.32 9.81 9.00
CA GLU A 63 -15.94 10.22 8.63
C GLU A 63 -14.94 10.02 9.77
N ALA A 64 -15.30 10.43 10.98
CA ALA A 64 -14.44 10.32 12.16
C ALA A 64 -14.16 8.85 12.54
N GLU A 65 -15.13 7.96 12.36
CA GLU A 65 -14.96 6.52 12.64
C GLU A 65 -14.11 5.83 11.57
N MET A 66 -14.37 6.12 10.29
CA MET A 66 -13.55 5.59 9.19
C MET A 66 -12.09 6.06 9.29
N THR A 67 -11.88 7.33 9.62
CA THR A 67 -10.54 7.90 9.81
C THR A 67 -9.82 7.20 10.96
N LYS A 68 -10.47 7.02 12.12
CA LYS A 68 -9.89 6.31 13.27
C LYS A 68 -9.59 4.84 12.94
N ARG A 69 -10.48 4.17 12.21
CA ARG A 69 -10.32 2.77 11.76
C ARG A 69 -9.05 2.62 10.92
N ILE A 70 -8.82 3.52 9.96
CA ILE A 70 -7.65 3.48 9.08
C ILE A 70 -6.38 3.83 9.85
N ILE A 71 -6.40 4.88 10.68
CA ILE A 71 -5.24 5.31 11.47
C ILE A 71 -4.77 4.17 12.40
N ARG A 72 -5.71 3.55 13.14
CA ARG A 72 -5.40 2.40 14.00
C ARG A 72 -4.70 1.27 13.26
N ALA A 73 -5.09 0.99 12.02
CA ALA A 73 -4.46 -0.06 11.23
C ALA A 73 -3.01 0.28 10.86
N ILE A 74 -2.74 1.51 10.43
CA ILE A 74 -1.38 1.93 10.00
C ILE A 74 -0.42 2.19 11.17
N GLU A 75 -0.96 2.35 12.39
CA GLU A 75 -0.18 2.35 13.64
C GLU A 75 0.41 0.97 13.97
N ASN A 76 -0.10 -0.12 13.39
CA ASN A 76 0.53 -1.43 13.56
C ASN A 76 1.91 -1.44 12.86
N PRO A 77 2.99 -1.84 13.55
CA PRO A 77 4.35 -1.78 13.00
C PRO A 77 4.55 -2.68 11.79
N HIS A 78 3.74 -3.74 11.63
CA HIS A 78 3.84 -4.63 10.48
C HIS A 78 3.22 -4.05 9.20
N VAL A 79 2.34 -3.03 9.29
CA VAL A 79 1.62 -2.43 8.15
C VAL A 79 2.51 -1.44 7.40
N THR A 80 3.30 -1.94 6.47
CA THR A 80 4.22 -1.12 5.67
C THR A 80 3.53 -0.13 4.72
N MET A 81 2.33 -0.46 4.24
CA MET A 81 1.65 0.30 3.20
C MET A 81 0.13 0.35 3.43
N LEU A 82 -0.48 1.47 3.09
CA LEU A 82 -1.94 1.64 3.01
C LEU A 82 -2.38 1.53 1.54
N GLY A 83 -3.21 0.53 1.24
CA GLY A 83 -3.77 0.30 -0.10
C GLY A 83 -4.97 1.22 -0.39
N HIS A 84 -5.18 1.55 -1.67
CA HIS A 84 -6.26 2.37 -2.23
C HIS A 84 -7.17 3.07 -1.19
N LEU A 85 -6.63 4.15 -0.62
CA LEU A 85 -7.04 4.79 0.65
C LEU A 85 -8.52 5.13 0.76
N THR A 86 -9.20 5.46 -0.33
CA THR A 86 -10.59 5.95 -0.31
C THR A 86 -11.62 4.88 -0.68
N GLY A 87 -11.15 3.70 -1.13
CA GLY A 87 -11.98 2.58 -1.56
C GLY A 87 -12.88 2.89 -2.77
N ARG A 88 -12.63 4.01 -3.46
CA ARG A 88 -13.44 4.44 -4.61
C ARG A 88 -13.29 3.48 -5.78
N LEU A 89 -14.36 3.38 -6.56
CA LEU A 89 -14.35 2.79 -7.90
C LEU A 89 -14.96 3.81 -8.86
N LEU A 90 -14.14 4.34 -9.76
CA LEU A 90 -14.56 5.32 -10.76
C LEU A 90 -15.76 4.79 -11.54
N LEU A 91 -16.78 5.64 -11.69
CA LEU A 91 -18.05 5.34 -12.36
C LEU A 91 -18.94 4.29 -11.65
N GLN A 92 -18.57 3.80 -10.47
CA GLN A 92 -19.34 2.75 -9.77
C GLN A 92 -19.59 3.05 -8.29
N ARG A 93 -18.57 3.44 -7.53
CA ARG A 93 -18.63 3.66 -6.09
C ARG A 93 -17.86 4.93 -5.71
N PRO A 94 -18.50 5.94 -5.09
CA PRO A 94 -17.76 7.10 -4.59
C PRO A 94 -16.77 6.68 -3.49
N ALA A 95 -15.82 7.56 -3.20
CA ALA A 95 -14.99 7.42 -1.99
C ALA A 95 -15.89 7.35 -0.75
N TYR A 96 -15.51 6.52 0.23
CA TYR A 96 -16.12 6.62 1.56
C TYR A 96 -15.71 7.91 2.26
N HIS A 97 -16.48 8.32 3.27
CA HIS A 97 -16.17 9.49 4.08
C HIS A 97 -14.92 9.22 4.92
N VAL A 98 -13.82 9.90 4.59
CA VAL A 98 -12.54 9.80 5.31
C VAL A 98 -11.82 11.14 5.27
N ASN A 99 -11.24 11.54 6.40
CA ASN A 99 -10.34 12.68 6.45
C ASN A 99 -8.96 12.25 5.92
N VAL A 100 -8.75 12.43 4.62
CA VAL A 100 -7.50 12.04 3.93
C VAL A 100 -6.28 12.77 4.50
N ALA A 101 -6.43 14.04 4.90
CA ALA A 101 -5.33 14.81 5.47
C ALA A 101 -4.83 14.21 6.79
N ALA A 102 -5.75 13.83 7.68
CA ALA A 102 -5.42 13.16 8.94
C ALA A 102 -4.73 11.80 8.72
N VAL A 103 -5.17 11.02 7.73
CA VAL A 103 -4.52 9.75 7.38
C VAL A 103 -3.11 9.98 6.82
N ILE A 104 -2.90 11.02 6.02
CA ILE A 104 -1.57 11.40 5.52
C ILE A 104 -0.64 11.78 6.69
N GLU A 105 -1.12 12.52 7.67
CA GLU A 105 -0.34 12.90 8.85
C GLU A 105 0.07 11.67 9.66
N ALA A 106 -0.89 10.78 9.95
CA ALA A 106 -0.59 9.52 10.64
C ALA A 106 0.36 8.62 9.83
N ALA A 107 0.24 8.57 8.50
CA ALA A 107 1.16 7.83 7.64
C ALA A 107 2.58 8.40 7.70
N ALA A 108 2.73 9.73 7.78
CA ALA A 108 4.03 10.38 7.95
C ALA A 108 4.67 10.04 9.31
N GLU A 109 3.89 10.11 10.39
CA GLU A 109 4.33 9.82 11.75
C GLU A 109 4.76 8.35 11.91
N THR A 110 4.01 7.45 11.30
CA THR A 110 4.24 5.99 11.40
C THR A 110 5.18 5.44 10.34
N GLY A 111 5.69 6.27 9.42
CA GLY A 111 6.50 5.82 8.29
C GLY A 111 5.74 4.92 7.29
N THR A 112 4.41 4.96 7.27
CA THR A 112 3.58 4.15 6.37
C THR A 112 3.62 4.70 4.94
N ILE A 113 3.86 3.82 3.98
CA ILE A 113 3.79 4.16 2.54
C ILE A 113 2.31 4.26 2.13
N ILE A 114 1.95 5.21 1.29
CA ILE A 114 0.60 5.24 0.71
C ILE A 114 0.66 4.72 -0.73
N GLU A 115 -0.30 3.86 -1.09
CA GLU A 115 -0.48 3.40 -2.46
C GLU A 115 -1.09 4.48 -3.36
N LEU A 116 -0.52 4.65 -4.55
CA LEU A 116 -1.19 5.19 -5.72
C LEU A 116 -1.59 4.02 -6.63
N ASN A 117 -2.81 3.55 -6.44
CA ASN A 117 -3.38 2.45 -7.18
C ASN A 117 -3.64 2.89 -8.62
N ALA A 118 -2.89 2.32 -9.54
CA ALA A 118 -2.84 2.67 -10.95
C ALA A 118 -3.95 1.98 -11.77
N SER A 119 -4.77 1.12 -11.16
CA SER A 119 -5.94 0.55 -11.83
C SER A 119 -6.83 1.68 -12.38
N ALA A 120 -7.24 1.55 -13.64
CA ALA A 120 -8.13 2.52 -14.29
C ALA A 120 -9.50 2.62 -13.61
N TRP A 121 -9.87 1.60 -12.83
CA TRP A 121 -11.07 1.60 -12.01
C TRP A 121 -10.91 2.41 -10.72
N ARG A 122 -9.69 2.72 -10.27
CA ARG A 122 -9.42 3.33 -8.95
C ARG A 122 -8.75 4.69 -9.07
N LEU A 123 -7.51 4.74 -9.57
CA LEU A 123 -6.63 5.90 -9.51
C LEU A 123 -6.55 6.51 -8.11
N ASP A 124 -6.29 5.70 -7.09
CA ASP A 124 -6.50 6.03 -5.67
C ASP A 124 -5.24 5.76 -4.83
N MET A 125 -4.68 6.66 -4.02
CA MET A 125 -5.16 7.99 -3.62
C MET A 125 -5.19 9.02 -4.76
N ASP A 126 -6.23 9.85 -4.81
CA ASP A 126 -6.38 10.89 -5.85
C ASP A 126 -5.14 11.79 -5.97
N TRP A 127 -4.71 12.08 -7.21
CA TRP A 127 -3.54 12.91 -7.53
C TRP A 127 -3.49 14.26 -6.79
N ARG A 128 -4.66 14.82 -6.42
CA ARG A 128 -4.78 16.09 -5.68
C ARG A 128 -4.15 16.07 -4.28
N TRP A 129 -4.08 14.91 -3.63
CA TRP A 129 -3.56 14.78 -2.26
C TRP A 129 -2.05 14.62 -2.18
N TRP A 130 -1.40 14.27 -3.29
CA TRP A 130 0.02 13.90 -3.29
C TRP A 130 0.98 15.05 -3.00
N LYS A 131 0.56 16.30 -3.26
CA LYS A 131 1.36 17.46 -2.86
C LYS A 131 1.49 17.55 -1.34
N LEU A 132 0.38 17.39 -0.60
CA LEU A 132 0.37 17.36 0.86
C LEU A 132 1.15 16.13 1.38
N ALA A 133 0.90 14.95 0.82
CA ALA A 133 1.60 13.72 1.23
C ALA A 133 3.12 13.87 1.10
N LYS A 134 3.58 14.42 -0.03
CA LYS A 134 4.99 14.74 -0.27
C LYS A 134 5.54 15.75 0.73
N GLU A 135 4.82 16.85 1.00
CA GLU A 135 5.23 17.88 1.97
C GLU A 135 5.38 17.30 3.39
N LYS A 136 4.56 16.32 3.74
CA LYS A 136 4.66 15.56 5.01
C LYS A 136 5.71 14.45 4.98
N GLY A 137 6.38 14.21 3.86
CA GLY A 137 7.41 13.18 3.71
C GLY A 137 6.90 11.76 3.46
N VAL A 138 5.61 11.57 3.21
CA VAL A 138 5.01 10.26 2.92
C VAL A 138 5.52 9.75 1.57
N LYS A 139 5.97 8.49 1.55
CA LYS A 139 6.39 7.81 0.32
C LYS A 139 5.19 7.25 -0.45
N CYS A 140 5.32 7.23 -1.77
CA CYS A 140 4.35 6.68 -2.70
C CYS A 140 4.80 5.30 -3.20
N SER A 141 3.87 4.35 -3.32
CA SER A 141 4.04 3.16 -4.18
C SER A 141 3.01 3.18 -5.31
N ILE A 142 3.46 3.14 -6.57
CA ILE A 142 2.57 3.07 -7.73
C ILE A 142 2.30 1.61 -8.06
N ASN A 143 1.10 1.12 -7.75
CA ASN A 143 0.76 -0.29 -7.85
C ASN A 143 -0.37 -0.51 -8.87
N PRO A 144 -0.24 -1.43 -9.84
CA PRO A 144 -1.27 -1.66 -10.85
C PRO A 144 -2.51 -2.42 -10.36
N ASP A 145 -2.43 -3.07 -9.18
CA ASP A 145 -3.50 -3.94 -8.66
C ASP A 145 -3.87 -5.05 -9.68
N ALA A 146 -2.82 -5.65 -10.23
CA ALA A 146 -2.92 -6.52 -11.40
C ALA A 146 -3.43 -7.92 -11.03
N HIS A 147 -4.57 -8.30 -11.60
CA HIS A 147 -5.16 -9.64 -11.50
C HIS A 147 -4.91 -10.50 -12.76
N SER A 148 -4.06 -10.01 -13.65
CA SER A 148 -3.56 -10.69 -14.85
C SER A 148 -2.24 -10.04 -15.28
N THR A 149 -1.45 -10.72 -16.10
CA THR A 149 -0.20 -10.16 -16.64
C THR A 149 -0.45 -8.89 -17.47
N HIS A 150 -1.57 -8.82 -18.20
CA HIS A 150 -1.97 -7.59 -18.91
C HIS A 150 -2.24 -6.42 -17.96
N GLY A 151 -2.78 -6.69 -16.77
CA GLY A 151 -3.05 -5.68 -15.73
C GLY A 151 -1.81 -4.90 -15.30
N LEU A 152 -0.60 -5.48 -15.40
CA LEU A 152 0.66 -4.79 -15.08
C LEU A 152 0.87 -3.51 -15.91
N GLN A 153 0.29 -3.42 -17.10
CA GLN A 153 0.40 -2.24 -17.96
C GLN A 153 -0.32 -1.01 -17.38
N ALA A 154 -1.21 -1.18 -16.40
CA ALA A 154 -1.93 -0.09 -15.76
C ALA A 154 -1.01 0.91 -15.03
N VAL A 155 0.23 0.53 -14.70
CA VAL A 155 1.24 1.41 -14.10
C VAL A 155 1.37 2.75 -14.85
N ILE A 156 1.17 2.77 -16.17
CA ILE A 156 1.21 4.01 -16.96
C ILE A 156 0.21 5.07 -16.48
N TYR A 157 -0.97 4.67 -16.00
CA TYR A 157 -1.97 5.60 -15.47
C TYR A 157 -1.53 6.17 -14.13
N GLY A 158 -0.95 5.33 -13.27
CA GLY A 158 -0.34 5.74 -12.00
C GLY A 158 0.81 6.73 -12.21
N ILE A 159 1.70 6.48 -13.17
CA ILE A 159 2.78 7.42 -13.53
C ILE A 159 2.22 8.78 -13.95
N LYS A 160 1.17 8.79 -14.80
CA LYS A 160 0.52 10.04 -15.23
C LYS A 160 -0.12 10.78 -14.04
N ALA A 161 -0.78 10.06 -13.15
CA ALA A 161 -1.37 10.62 -11.93
C ALA A 161 -0.31 11.17 -10.96
N ALA A 162 0.79 10.43 -10.74
CA ALA A 162 1.92 10.86 -9.92
C ALA A 162 2.54 12.17 -10.42
N ARG A 163 2.74 12.29 -11.74
CA ARG A 163 3.24 13.53 -12.36
C ARG A 163 2.28 14.70 -12.15
N LYS A 164 0.97 14.48 -12.29
CA LYS A 164 -0.06 15.49 -11.98
C LYS A 164 -0.07 15.88 -10.50
N GLY A 165 0.29 14.94 -9.62
CA GLY A 165 0.44 15.14 -8.17
C GLY A 165 1.81 15.68 -7.72
N TRP A 166 2.66 16.13 -8.67
CA TRP A 166 3.98 16.75 -8.40
C TRP A 166 4.99 15.80 -7.74
N LEU A 167 4.78 14.49 -7.86
CA LEU A 167 5.75 13.49 -7.43
C LEU A 167 6.92 13.40 -8.41
N THR A 168 8.09 13.12 -7.85
CA THR A 168 9.34 12.87 -8.53
C THR A 168 9.84 11.47 -8.18
N ARG A 169 10.91 11.00 -8.84
CA ARG A 169 11.50 9.68 -8.56
C ARG A 169 11.86 9.47 -7.08
N LYS A 170 12.27 10.52 -6.37
CA LYS A 170 12.65 10.45 -4.95
C LYS A 170 11.46 10.21 -4.00
N ASP A 171 10.25 10.44 -4.48
CA ASP A 171 9.02 10.32 -3.71
C ASP A 171 8.39 8.91 -3.87
N ILE A 172 8.87 8.11 -4.84
CA ILE A 172 8.24 6.86 -5.27
C ILE A 172 9.19 5.68 -5.01
N ILE A 173 8.77 4.74 -4.16
CA ILE A 173 9.62 3.60 -3.77
C ILE A 173 9.97 2.69 -4.95
N ASN A 174 9.08 2.57 -5.94
CA ASN A 174 9.27 1.71 -7.11
C ASN A 174 10.43 2.19 -8.02
N CYS A 175 10.97 3.39 -7.79
CA CYS A 175 12.11 3.93 -8.53
C CYS A 175 13.47 3.57 -7.89
N LEU A 176 13.46 2.94 -6.71
CA LEU A 176 14.66 2.58 -5.97
C LEU A 176 15.24 1.23 -6.47
N PRO A 177 16.56 1.00 -6.30
CA PRO A 177 17.15 -0.33 -6.42
C PRO A 177 16.49 -1.32 -5.45
N VAL A 178 16.50 -2.62 -5.78
CA VAL A 178 15.85 -3.68 -5.00
C VAL A 178 16.30 -3.68 -3.53
N SER A 179 17.61 -3.52 -3.27
CA SER A 179 18.16 -3.47 -1.90
C SER A 179 17.61 -2.29 -1.09
N GLU A 180 17.42 -1.12 -1.73
CA GLU A 180 16.83 0.04 -1.05
C GLU A 180 15.33 -0.14 -0.81
N VAL A 181 14.61 -0.84 -1.70
CA VAL A 181 13.21 -1.22 -1.46
C VAL A 181 13.12 -2.14 -0.23
N GLU A 182 14.00 -3.13 -0.13
CA GLU A 182 14.07 -4.02 1.05
C GLU A 182 14.24 -3.24 2.35
N GLU A 183 15.17 -2.29 2.39
CA GLU A 183 15.41 -1.49 3.59
C GLU A 183 14.24 -0.56 3.92
N VAL A 184 13.58 0.04 2.92
CA VAL A 184 12.36 0.84 3.13
C VAL A 184 11.25 0.00 3.76
N LEU A 185 11.04 -1.23 3.28
CA LEU A 185 10.01 -2.13 3.80
C LEU A 185 10.34 -2.64 5.22
N LYS A 186 11.63 -2.88 5.52
CA LYS A 186 12.07 -3.28 6.86
C LYS A 186 11.99 -2.16 7.88
N LYS A 187 12.37 -0.92 7.52
CA LYS A 187 12.52 0.19 8.46
C LYS A 187 11.30 0.39 9.36
N LYS A 188 10.11 0.45 8.78
CA LYS A 188 8.86 0.62 9.55
C LYS A 188 8.63 -0.53 10.55
N ARG A 189 9.05 -1.74 10.20
CA ARG A 189 8.80 -2.96 10.98
C ARG A 189 9.78 -3.13 12.14
N THR A 190 10.82 -2.30 12.20
CA THR A 190 11.88 -2.35 13.22
C THR A 190 11.94 -1.14 14.14
N ASP A 191 11.36 -0.01 13.70
CA ASP A 191 11.24 1.25 14.48
C ASP A 191 10.03 1.18 15.43
#